data_AF-A0A4D4MU68-F1
#
_entry.id   AF-A0A4D4MU68-F1
#
_cell.length_a   1.000
_cell.length_b   1.000
_cell.length_c   1.000
_cell.angle_alpha   90.00
_cell.angle_beta   90.00
_cell.angle_gamma   90.00
#
_symmetry.space_group_name_H-M   'P 1'
#
loop_
_entity.id
_entity.type
_entity.pdbx_description
1 polymer ?
#
loop_
_entity_poly.entity_id
_entity_poly.type
_entity_poly.pdbx_seq_one_letter_code
_entity_poly.pdbx_strand_id
1 'polypeptide(L)'
;MWWEEARAETLRGTPPPHFVAALDGMDALVTLAESGPERGLPRAADALRRAVRGRCAEPVTAGLVDIAASVLAQLGDHPRTVRLLAAACHWRGGHPRAMPERAEADRAEAAARQALGADRFASERTLGTSFTAEDVLRDLAEAIEEYPVDG
;
A
#
# COMPACT_ATOMS: atom_id res chain seq x y z
N MET A 1 -20.68 6.43 -33.46
CA MET A 1 -19.49 6.18 -34.27
C MET A 1 -18.23 6.65 -33.55
N TRP A 2 -18.00 7.96 -33.35
CA TRP A 2 -16.77 8.46 -32.71
C TRP A 2 -16.51 7.99 -31.27
N TRP A 3 -17.55 7.71 -30.49
CA TRP A 3 -17.39 7.17 -29.13
C TRP A 3 -16.79 5.76 -29.12
N GLU A 4 -17.22 4.90 -30.04
CA GLU A 4 -16.74 3.52 -30.12
C GLU A 4 -15.31 3.46 -30.67
N GLU A 5 -14.96 4.32 -31.63
CA GLU A 5 -13.58 4.47 -32.12
C GLU A 5 -12.65 5.06 -31.06
N ALA A 6 -13.09 6.10 -30.34
CA ALA A 6 -12.30 6.64 -29.23
C ALA A 6 -12.07 5.59 -28.13
N ARG A 7 -13.09 4.77 -27.81
CA ARG A 7 -12.98 3.66 -26.86
C ARG A 7 -12.11 2.51 -27.38
N ALA A 8 -12.12 2.22 -28.68
CA ALA A 8 -11.23 1.22 -29.25
C ALA A 8 -9.76 1.69 -29.26
N GLU A 9 -9.52 2.98 -29.48
CA GLU A 9 -8.17 3.57 -29.48
C GLU A 9 -7.55 3.60 -28.08
N THR A 10 -8.33 3.87 -27.03
CA THR A 10 -7.84 3.78 -25.65
C THR A 10 -7.41 2.36 -25.26
N LEU A 11 -7.95 1.32 -25.90
CA LEU A 11 -7.54 -0.08 -25.73
C LEU A 11 -6.28 -0.45 -26.52
N ARG A 12 -5.83 0.37 -27.48
CA ARG A 12 -4.60 0.15 -28.27
C ARG A 12 -3.36 0.81 -27.67
N GLY A 13 -3.52 1.70 -26.69
CA GLY A 13 -2.43 2.39 -26.03
C GLY A 13 -1.65 1.51 -25.05
N THR A 14 -0.40 1.88 -24.75
CA THR A 14 0.29 1.43 -23.54
C THR A 14 0.01 2.46 -22.45
N PRO A 15 -0.84 2.17 -21.46
CA PRO A 15 -1.17 3.15 -20.42
C PRO A 15 0.09 3.59 -19.66
N PRO A 16 0.14 4.83 -19.16
CA PRO A 16 1.26 5.30 -18.34
C PRO A 16 1.48 4.39 -17.13
N PRO A 17 2.72 4.15 -16.68
CA PRO A 17 3.01 3.30 -15.52
C PRO A 17 2.21 3.68 -14.26
N HIS A 18 1.98 4.98 -14.03
CA HIS A 18 1.15 5.50 -12.93
C HIS A 18 -0.28 4.97 -12.96
N PHE A 19 -0.87 4.86 -14.16
CA PHE A 19 -2.24 4.39 -14.32
C PHE A 19 -2.34 2.89 -14.02
N VAL A 20 -1.38 2.09 -14.52
CA VAL A 20 -1.33 0.65 -14.23
C VAL A 20 -1.08 0.40 -12.75
N ALA A 21 -0.16 1.14 -12.13
CA ALA A 21 0.10 1.04 -10.70
C ALA A 21 -1.14 1.38 -9.85
N ALA A 22 -1.90 2.41 -10.24
CA ALA A 22 -3.15 2.76 -9.57
C ALA A 22 -4.24 1.68 -9.73
N LEU A 23 -4.36 1.08 -10.93
CA LEU A 23 -5.28 -0.04 -11.17
C LEU A 23 -4.91 -1.27 -10.33
N ASP A 24 -3.62 -1.62 -10.26
CA ASP A 24 -3.16 -2.73 -9.42
C ASP A 24 -3.39 -2.44 -7.92
N GLY A 25 -3.28 -1.18 -7.49
CA GLY A 25 -3.66 -0.75 -6.14
C GLY A 25 -5.16 -0.96 -5.87
N MET A 26 -6.03 -0.66 -6.86
CA MET A 26 -7.46 -0.94 -6.75
C MET A 26 -7.76 -2.44 -6.75
N ASP A 27 -7.06 -3.24 -7.56
CA ASP A 27 -7.15 -4.73 -7.53
C ASP A 27 -6.82 -5.26 -6.13
N ALA A 28 -5.79 -4.70 -5.48
CA ALA A 28 -5.44 -5.07 -4.11
C ALA A 28 -6.55 -4.73 -3.10
N LEU A 29 -7.16 -3.54 -3.20
CA LEU A 29 -8.26 -3.13 -2.32
C LEU A 29 -9.53 -3.98 -2.54
N VAL A 30 -9.87 -4.28 -3.79
CA VAL A 30 -11.01 -5.16 -4.11
C VAL A 30 -10.74 -6.57 -3.61
N THR A 31 -9.54 -7.11 -3.86
CA THR A 31 -9.16 -8.44 -3.37
C THR A 31 -9.20 -8.51 -1.85
N LEU A 32 -8.71 -7.47 -1.16
CA LEU A 32 -8.79 -7.35 0.30
C LEU A 32 -10.25 -7.41 0.78
N ALA A 33 -11.15 -6.65 0.14
CA ALA A 33 -12.55 -6.58 0.54
C ALA A 33 -13.34 -7.87 0.22
N GLU A 34 -13.05 -8.52 -0.90
CA GLU A 34 -13.82 -9.67 -1.39
C GLU A 34 -13.25 -11.02 -0.95
N SER A 35 -11.92 -11.09 -0.77
CA SER A 35 -11.18 -12.33 -0.59
C SER A 35 -10.28 -12.35 0.64
N GLY A 36 -10.25 -11.25 1.41
CA GLY A 36 -9.53 -11.17 2.67
C GLY A 36 -8.08 -10.68 2.53
N PRO A 37 -7.46 -10.34 3.68
CA PRO A 37 -6.16 -9.68 3.70
C PRO A 37 -4.99 -10.55 3.27
N GLU A 38 -5.04 -11.87 3.49
CA GLU A 38 -4.02 -12.82 3.03
C GLU A 38 -3.90 -12.81 1.50
N ARG A 39 -5.02 -12.66 0.80
CA ARG A 39 -5.07 -12.55 -0.67
C ARG A 39 -4.78 -11.13 -1.16
N GLY A 40 -5.14 -10.11 -0.39
CA GLY A 40 -4.86 -8.71 -0.70
C GLY A 40 -3.37 -8.34 -0.56
N LEU A 41 -2.64 -8.97 0.35
CA LEU A 41 -1.24 -8.60 0.66
C LEU A 41 -0.29 -8.81 -0.53
N PRO A 42 -0.28 -9.98 -1.22
CA PRO A 42 0.51 -10.17 -2.43
C PRO A 42 0.17 -9.16 -3.53
N ARG A 43 -1.11 -8.79 -3.67
CA ARG A 43 -1.56 -7.81 -4.67
C ARG A 43 -1.02 -6.41 -4.40
N ALA A 44 -1.06 -5.97 -3.14
CA ALA A 44 -0.49 -4.69 -2.74
C ALA A 44 1.03 -4.65 -2.96
N ALA A 45 1.73 -5.75 -2.65
CA ALA A 45 3.17 -5.88 -2.88
C ALA A 45 3.52 -5.84 -4.38
N ASP A 46 2.75 -6.50 -5.23
CA ASP A 46 2.94 -6.48 -6.68
C ASP A 46 2.68 -5.10 -7.28
N ALA A 47 1.62 -4.41 -6.83
CA ALA A 47 1.31 -3.05 -7.24
C ALA A 47 2.48 -2.09 -6.91
N LEU A 48 3.00 -2.16 -5.68
CA LEU A 48 4.16 -1.37 -5.25
C LEU A 48 5.40 -1.71 -6.08
N ARG A 49 5.69 -3.00 -6.29
CA ARG A 49 6.83 -3.46 -7.09
C ARG A 49 6.76 -2.93 -8.52
N ARG A 50 5.57 -2.90 -9.12
CA ARG A 50 5.37 -2.32 -10.45
C ARG A 50 5.59 -0.80 -10.43
N ALA A 51 5.05 -0.10 -9.43
CA ALA A 51 5.21 1.35 -9.31
C ALA A 51 6.69 1.76 -9.21
N VAL A 52 7.46 1.05 -8.38
CA VAL A 52 8.91 1.26 -8.22
C VAL A 52 9.65 1.01 -9.52
N ARG A 53 9.41 -0.13 -10.19
CA ARG A 53 10.01 -0.45 -11.50
C ARG A 53 9.65 0.60 -12.57
N GLY A 54 8.42 1.09 -12.54
CA GLY A 54 7.92 2.13 -13.43
C GLY A 54 8.40 3.54 -13.08
N ARG A 55 9.18 3.71 -12.00
CA ARG A 55 9.60 5.00 -11.44
C ARG A 55 8.41 5.97 -11.27
N CYS A 56 7.31 5.45 -10.74
CA CYS A 56 6.15 6.26 -10.43
C CYS A 56 6.49 7.30 -9.36
N ALA A 57 5.82 8.44 -9.40
CA ALA A 57 6.02 9.53 -8.45
C ALA A 57 5.77 9.08 -7.00
N GLU A 58 6.48 9.71 -6.06
CA GLU A 58 6.41 9.42 -4.61
C GLU A 58 4.98 9.45 -4.04
N PRO A 59 4.07 10.36 -4.45
CA PRO A 59 2.69 10.31 -3.96
C PRO A 59 1.93 9.04 -4.37
N VAL A 60 2.25 8.47 -5.53
CA VAL A 60 1.63 7.22 -6.02
C VAL A 60 2.20 6.04 -5.25
N THR A 61 3.52 5.95 -5.09
CA THR A 61 4.13 4.88 -4.29
C THR A 61 3.70 4.95 -2.82
N ALA A 62 3.61 6.14 -2.23
CA ALA A 62 3.10 6.33 -0.86
C ALA A 62 1.64 5.86 -0.71
N GLY A 63 0.78 6.09 -1.72
CA GLY A 63 -0.59 5.57 -1.73
C GLY A 63 -0.63 4.03 -1.73
N LEU A 64 0.25 3.39 -2.50
CA LEU A 64 0.34 1.93 -2.52
C LEU A 64 0.88 1.36 -1.20
N VAL A 65 1.81 2.07 -0.54
CA VAL A 65 2.27 1.72 0.81
C VAL A 65 1.15 1.86 1.85
N ASP A 66 0.30 2.89 1.73
CA ASP A 66 -0.88 3.03 2.60
C ASP A 66 -1.87 1.85 2.42
N ILE A 67 -2.10 1.40 1.19
CA ILE A 67 -2.92 0.21 0.91
C ILE A 67 -2.30 -1.02 1.58
N ALA A 68 -1.00 -1.26 1.40
CA ALA A 68 -0.32 -2.40 2.00
C ALA A 68 -0.36 -2.34 3.54
N ALA A 69 -0.21 -1.15 4.14
CA ALA A 69 -0.36 -0.96 5.58
C ALA A 69 -1.79 -1.27 6.07
N SER A 70 -2.81 -0.91 5.30
CA SER A 70 -4.21 -1.25 5.62
C SER A 70 -4.45 -2.77 5.63
N VAL A 71 -3.83 -3.50 4.70
CA VAL A 71 -3.88 -4.96 4.67
C VAL A 71 -3.20 -5.56 5.92
N LEU A 72 -1.98 -5.13 6.24
CA LEU A 72 -1.25 -5.59 7.43
C LEU A 72 -1.98 -5.28 8.74
N ALA A 73 -2.67 -4.13 8.80
CA ALA A 73 -3.48 -3.77 9.95
C ALA A 73 -4.63 -4.76 10.18
N GLN A 74 -5.23 -5.28 9.10
CA GLN A 74 -6.28 -6.30 9.18
C GLN A 74 -5.74 -7.68 9.57
N LEU A 75 -4.49 -8.00 9.21
CA LEU A 75 -3.78 -9.20 9.68
C LEU A 75 -3.30 -9.10 11.14
N GLY A 76 -3.39 -7.91 11.74
CA GLY A 76 -2.88 -7.66 13.09
C GLY A 76 -1.36 -7.46 13.17
N ASP A 77 -0.67 -7.33 12.03
CA ASP A 77 0.77 -7.01 11.98
C ASP A 77 1.00 -5.51 12.23
N HIS A 78 0.76 -5.12 13.48
CA HIS A 78 0.87 -3.75 13.93
C HIS A 78 2.30 -3.17 13.81
N PRO A 79 3.40 -3.92 14.07
CA PRO A 79 4.75 -3.40 13.85
C PRO A 79 5.00 -2.99 12.39
N ARG A 80 4.71 -3.87 11.41
CA ARG A 80 4.92 -3.54 9.99
C ARG A 80 3.94 -2.47 9.52
N THR A 81 2.70 -2.46 10.00
CA THR A 81 1.73 -1.40 9.74
C THR A 81 2.30 -0.01 10.09
N VAL A 82 2.86 0.14 11.29
CA VAL A 82 3.41 1.43 11.76
C VAL A 82 4.60 1.87 10.92
N ARG A 83 5.51 0.93 10.59
CA ARG A 83 6.66 1.20 9.73
C ARG A 83 6.22 1.72 8.36
N LEU A 84 5.26 1.05 7.72
CA LEU A 84 4.78 1.43 6.40
C LEU A 84 4.03 2.77 6.41
N LEU A 85 3.17 3.03 7.40
CA LEU A 85 2.48 4.32 7.51
C LEU A 85 3.45 5.48 7.72
N ALA A 86 4.53 5.26 8.47
CA ALA A 86 5.60 6.24 8.66
C ALA A 86 6.39 6.48 7.37
N ALA A 87 6.73 5.43 6.63
CA ALA A 87 7.40 5.53 5.32
C ALA A 87 6.55 6.32 4.32
N ALA A 88 5.26 5.96 4.18
CA ALA A 88 4.32 6.66 3.31
C ALA A 88 4.15 8.13 3.70
N CYS A 89 4.09 8.43 5.00
CA CYS A 89 4.02 9.81 5.48
C CYS A 89 5.29 10.61 5.12
N HIS A 90 6.46 9.99 5.27
CA HIS A 90 7.73 10.60 4.92
C HIS A 90 7.82 10.91 3.41
N TRP A 91 7.49 9.94 2.55
CA TRP A 91 7.53 10.11 1.09
C TRP A 91 6.51 11.13 0.57
N ARG A 92 5.42 11.37 1.30
CA ARG A 92 4.46 12.44 0.95
C ARG A 92 5.01 13.85 1.23
N GLY A 93 6.11 14.00 1.96
CA GLY A 93 6.76 15.30 2.16
C GLY A 93 5.85 16.37 2.77
N GLY A 94 4.92 15.98 3.64
CA GLY A 94 3.94 16.88 4.27
C GLY A 94 2.61 17.04 3.54
N HIS A 95 2.43 16.42 2.37
CA HIS A 95 1.12 16.38 1.71
C HIS A 95 0.18 15.43 2.46
N PRO A 96 -1.01 15.90 2.89
CA PRO A 96 -1.92 15.06 3.65
C PRO A 96 -2.52 13.95 2.78
N ARG A 97 -2.86 12.82 3.42
CA ARG A 97 -3.73 11.81 2.81
C ARG A 97 -5.12 12.41 2.55
N ALA A 98 -5.71 12.06 1.41
CA ALA A 98 -7.10 12.38 1.11
C ALA A 98 -8.05 11.49 1.93
N MET A 99 -9.33 11.82 1.91
CA MET A 99 -10.37 10.88 2.35
C MET A 99 -10.69 9.93 1.18
N PRO A 100 -10.86 8.61 1.41
CA PRO A 100 -10.97 7.93 2.71
C PRO A 100 -9.64 7.49 3.34
N GLU A 101 -8.52 7.54 2.63
CA GLU A 101 -7.23 6.93 3.03
C GLU A 101 -6.72 7.46 4.37
N ARG A 102 -6.97 8.75 4.65
CA ARG A 102 -6.63 9.37 5.92
C ARG A 102 -7.34 8.70 7.10
N ALA A 103 -8.64 8.44 6.97
CA ALA A 103 -9.41 7.82 8.04
C ALA A 103 -9.00 6.35 8.28
N GLU A 104 -8.59 5.65 7.23
CA GLU A 104 -8.04 4.30 7.33
C GLU A 104 -6.69 4.29 8.03
N ALA A 105 -5.77 5.16 7.63
CA ALA A 105 -4.48 5.32 8.29
C ALA A 105 -4.62 5.70 9.77
N ASP A 106 -5.52 6.64 10.10
CA ASP A 106 -5.77 7.06 11.48
C ASP A 106 -6.31 5.89 12.33
N ARG A 107 -7.22 5.06 11.78
CA ARG A 107 -7.72 3.85 12.47
C ARG A 107 -6.62 2.82 12.69
N ALA A 108 -5.80 2.56 11.66
CA ALA A 108 -4.69 1.61 11.73
C ALA A 108 -3.63 2.06 12.75
N GLU A 109 -3.26 3.34 12.78
CA GLU A 109 -2.32 3.89 13.78
C GLU A 109 -2.89 3.78 15.19
N ALA A 110 -4.17 4.07 15.39
CA ALA A 110 -4.81 3.95 16.70
C ALA A 110 -4.80 2.50 17.22
N ALA A 111 -5.18 1.54 16.37
CA ALA A 111 -5.14 0.12 16.71
C ALA A 111 -3.71 -0.35 17.02
N ALA A 112 -2.74 0.04 16.19
CA ALA A 112 -1.35 -0.33 16.42
C ALA A 112 -0.78 0.28 17.71
N ARG A 113 -1.12 1.53 18.03
CA ARG A 113 -0.71 2.17 19.28
C ARG A 113 -1.29 1.46 20.50
N GLN A 114 -2.55 1.03 20.42
CA GLN A 114 -3.19 0.25 21.48
C GLN A 114 -2.51 -1.10 21.69
N ALA A 115 -2.18 -1.81 20.60
CA ALA A 115 -1.61 -3.15 20.67
C ALA A 115 -0.12 -3.16 21.07
N LEU A 116 0.67 -2.19 20.60
CA LEU A 116 2.12 -2.17 20.81
C LEU A 116 2.54 -1.44 22.09
N GLY A 117 1.69 -0.55 22.61
CA GLY A 117 2.09 0.42 23.63
C GLY A 117 2.96 1.55 23.07
N ALA A 118 3.20 2.57 23.89
CA ALA A 118 3.81 3.84 23.45
C ALA A 118 5.25 3.67 22.94
N ASP A 119 6.10 2.95 23.68
CA ASP A 119 7.54 2.86 23.38
C ASP A 119 7.79 2.09 22.08
N ARG A 120 7.15 0.92 21.93
CA ARG A 120 7.28 0.13 20.71
C ARG A 120 6.67 0.83 19.51
N PHE A 121 5.49 1.47 19.66
CA PHE A 121 4.91 2.29 18.60
C PHE A 121 5.87 3.39 18.14
N ALA A 122 6.49 4.13 19.07
CA ALA A 122 7.44 5.19 18.74
C ALA A 122 8.71 4.67 18.05
N SER A 123 9.23 3.54 18.50
CA SER A 123 10.39 2.87 17.90
C SER A 123 10.11 2.44 16.45
N GLU A 124 9.02 1.70 16.22
CA GLU A 124 8.63 1.24 14.87
C GLU A 124 8.34 2.42 13.93
N ARG A 125 7.70 3.48 14.45
CA ARG A 125 7.44 4.69 13.67
C ARG A 125 8.73 5.38 13.24
N THR A 126 9.70 5.47 14.15
CA THR A 126 11.02 6.06 13.84
C THR A 126 11.73 5.23 12.79
N LEU A 127 11.76 3.90 12.96
CA LEU A 127 12.35 2.99 11.99
C LEU A 127 11.72 3.17 10.59
N GLY A 128 10.39 3.20 10.51
CA GLY A 128 9.67 3.39 9.26
C GLY A 128 10.00 4.67 8.50
N THR A 129 10.39 5.76 9.18
CA THR A 129 10.80 7.00 8.48
C THR A 129 12.08 6.86 7.67
N SER A 130 12.90 5.84 7.96
CA SER A 130 14.14 5.56 7.21
C SER A 130 13.97 4.58 6.05
N PHE A 131 12.78 4.02 5.87
CA PHE A 131 12.55 2.98 4.86
C PHE A 131 12.65 3.52 3.43
N THR A 132 13.42 2.80 2.61
CA THR A 132 13.35 2.91 1.15
C THR A 132 12.22 2.04 0.59
N ALA A 133 11.97 2.15 -0.72
CA ALA A 133 11.02 1.29 -1.40
C ALA A 133 11.42 -0.20 -1.33
N GLU A 134 12.72 -0.49 -1.37
CA GLU A 134 13.27 -1.83 -1.20
C GLU A 134 13.03 -2.37 0.21
N ASP A 135 13.16 -1.53 1.24
CA ASP A 135 12.88 -1.93 2.63
C ASP A 135 11.41 -2.30 2.81
N VAL A 136 10.49 -1.50 2.27
CA VAL A 136 9.06 -1.82 2.29
C VAL A 136 8.79 -3.12 1.53
N LEU A 137 9.35 -3.31 0.34
CA LEU A 137 9.14 -4.53 -0.44
C LEU A 137 9.70 -5.78 0.23
N ARG A 138 10.79 -5.65 0.98
CA ARG A 138 11.36 -6.73 1.80
C ARG A 138 10.44 -7.09 2.97
N ASP A 139 9.98 -6.09 3.72
CA ASP A 139 9.02 -6.30 4.82
C ASP A 139 7.72 -6.96 4.32
N LEU A 140 7.23 -6.57 3.14
CA LEU A 140 6.06 -7.20 2.51
C LEU A 140 6.32 -8.63 2.07
N ALA A 141 7.52 -8.96 1.58
CA ALA A 141 7.87 -10.33 1.21
C ALA A 141 7.88 -11.24 2.45
N GLU A 142 8.49 -10.79 3.55
CA GLU A 142 8.48 -11.51 4.82
C GLU A 142 7.04 -11.72 5.33
N ALA A 143 6.20 -10.69 5.26
CA ALA A 143 4.80 -10.80 5.68
C ALA A 143 4.01 -11.79 4.80
N ILE A 144 4.26 -11.87 3.49
CA ILE A 144 3.59 -12.85 2.62
C ILE A 144 3.99 -14.30 2.98
N GLU A 145 5.23 -14.50 3.42
CA GLU A 145 5.67 -15.81 3.91
C GLU A 145 5.04 -16.17 5.26
N GLU A 146 4.85 -15.19 6.14
CA GLU A 146 4.21 -15.36 7.46
C GLU A 146 2.68 -15.54 7.37
N TYR A 147 2.03 -14.93 6.38
CA TYR A 147 0.58 -14.95 6.16
C TYR A 147 0.25 -15.56 4.78
N PRO A 148 0.44 -16.88 4.59
CA PRO A 148 0.19 -17.53 3.33
C PRO A 148 -1.30 -17.52 2.98
N VAL A 149 -1.61 -17.48 1.68
CA VAL A 149 -2.97 -17.71 1.20
C VAL A 149 -3.34 -19.17 1.45
N ASP A 150 -4.25 -19.42 2.38
CA ASP A 150 -4.88 -20.72 2.50
C ASP A 150 -5.63 -21.05 1.19
N GLY A 151 -5.33 -22.23 0.64
CA GLY A 151 -5.79 -22.70 -0.68
C GLY A 151 -7.30 -22.84 -0.81
#